data_AF-R1BTX4-F1
#
_entry.id   AF-R1BTX4-F1
#
_cell.length_a   1.000
_cell.length_b   1.000
_cell.length_c   1.000
_cell.angle_alpha   90.00
_cell.angle_beta   90.00
_cell.angle_gamma   90.00
#
_symmetry.space_group_name_H-M   'P 1'
#
loop_
_entity.id
_entity.type
_entity.pdbx_description
1 polymer ?
#
loop_
_entity_poly.entity_id
_entity_poly.type
_entity_poly.pdbx_seq_one_letter_code
_entity_poly.pdbx_strand_id
1 'polypeptide(L)'
;MHTDHAFIEGVPGALQFMYQAQGSVRTKVCDGLAVANELRRTDPEAFDLLSTVHFTHALRTVHYDARGDYCHLGAQHDGVFEDCHTHPILELGADGEVAKVIHSETKRGVAAVPFDVYPQAMRAYTAWMRMVEDERFVRWVDWPEHTMLVTNNHRVLHGRATQPLNGTERCMVWGYAYQHISELRYRLLKQQALERSGVSDAWTTRLPNQLVADLCRLREM
;
A
#
# COMPACT_ATOMS: atom_id res chain seq x y z
N MET A 1 6.50 9.88 -3.01
CA MET A 1 5.57 8.74 -3.15
C MET A 1 5.51 7.98 -1.85
N HIS A 2 4.41 7.33 -1.50
CA HIS A 2 4.29 6.52 -0.28
C HIS A 2 3.25 5.40 -0.42
N THR A 3 3.35 4.42 0.49
CA THR A 3 2.29 3.48 0.85
C THR A 3 1.70 3.90 2.19
N ASP A 4 0.40 3.73 2.37
CA ASP A 4 -0.29 4.13 3.60
C ASP A 4 -0.06 3.12 4.73
N HIS A 5 -0.18 3.62 5.96
CA HIS A 5 -0.15 2.80 7.18
C HIS A 5 1.14 2.00 7.40
N ALA A 6 2.28 2.48 6.92
CA ALA A 6 3.60 1.87 7.19
C ALA A 6 3.88 1.69 8.71
N PHE A 7 3.27 2.53 9.55
CA PHE A 7 3.37 2.50 11.01
C PHE A 7 2.49 1.43 11.69
N ILE A 8 1.67 0.66 10.96
CA ILE A 8 0.83 -0.40 11.50
C ILE A 8 1.40 -1.77 11.12
N GLU A 9 1.52 -2.67 12.10
CA GLU A 9 1.98 -4.05 11.88
C GLU A 9 1.08 -4.78 10.85
N GLY A 10 1.72 -5.52 9.94
CA GLY A 10 1.02 -6.23 8.86
C GLY A 10 0.43 -5.35 7.76
N VAL A 11 0.53 -4.02 7.87
CA VAL A 11 0.06 -3.01 6.89
C VAL A 11 -1.31 -3.39 6.34
N PRO A 12 -2.35 -3.38 7.18
CA PRO A 12 -3.58 -4.12 6.91
C PRO A 12 -4.31 -3.68 5.64
N GLY A 13 -4.14 -2.44 5.18
CA GLY A 13 -4.84 -1.89 4.02
C GLY A 13 -4.30 -2.33 2.67
N ALA A 14 -4.20 -3.64 2.39
CA ALA A 14 -3.64 -4.19 1.16
C ALA A 14 -4.32 -3.63 -0.10
N LEU A 15 -5.64 -3.42 -0.07
CA LEU A 15 -6.34 -2.60 -1.06
C LEU A 15 -6.74 -1.27 -0.42
N GLN A 16 -6.36 -0.17 -1.06
CA GLN A 16 -6.78 1.18 -0.74
C GLN A 16 -7.76 1.66 -1.80
N PHE A 17 -8.90 2.19 -1.35
CA PHE A 17 -9.96 2.75 -2.17
C PHE A 17 -10.00 4.25 -1.91
N MET A 18 -9.78 5.02 -2.96
CA MET A 18 -9.83 6.48 -2.88
C MET A 18 -10.91 6.98 -3.83
N TYR A 19 -12.01 7.48 -3.29
CA TYR A 19 -13.11 8.05 -4.06
C TYR A 19 -13.00 9.57 -4.08
N GLN A 20 -12.98 10.16 -5.28
CA GLN A 20 -12.93 11.61 -5.48
C GLN A 20 -14.35 12.16 -5.44
N ALA A 21 -14.83 12.53 -4.26
CA ALA A 21 -16.21 12.98 -4.08
C ALA A 21 -16.47 14.35 -4.74
N GLN A 22 -15.48 15.26 -4.70
CA GLN A 22 -15.56 16.59 -5.29
C GLN A 22 -14.18 17.05 -5.80
N GLY A 23 -14.15 17.71 -6.96
CA GLY A 23 -12.97 18.30 -7.55
C GLY A 23 -12.13 17.29 -8.33
N SER A 24 -12.08 17.44 -9.66
CA SER A 24 -11.23 16.64 -10.55
C SER A 24 -9.76 17.03 -10.38
N VAL A 25 -8.89 16.02 -10.29
CA VAL A 25 -7.44 16.20 -10.10
C VAL A 25 -6.65 15.23 -10.98
N ARG A 26 -5.32 15.41 -11.01
CA ARG A 26 -4.39 14.38 -11.47
C ARG A 26 -3.59 13.90 -10.28
N THR A 27 -3.36 12.60 -10.18
CA THR A 27 -2.44 12.04 -9.21
C THR A 27 -1.31 11.30 -9.90
N LYS A 28 -0.31 10.92 -9.14
CA LYS A 28 0.79 10.10 -9.62
C LYS A 28 0.88 8.82 -8.80
N VAL A 29 1.19 7.73 -9.48
CA VAL A 29 1.42 6.41 -8.91
C VAL A 29 2.75 5.84 -9.41
N CYS A 30 3.33 4.91 -8.66
CA CYS A 30 4.58 4.23 -8.98
C CYS A 30 4.48 2.76 -8.58
N ASP A 31 4.90 1.86 -9.47
CA ASP A 31 4.99 0.44 -9.17
C ASP A 31 6.27 0.15 -8.36
N GLY A 32 6.12 0.00 -7.05
CA GLY A 32 7.23 -0.22 -6.14
C GLY A 32 7.98 -1.54 -6.39
N LEU A 33 7.31 -2.58 -6.92
CA LEU A 33 7.99 -3.82 -7.27
C LEU A 33 8.91 -3.64 -8.48
N ALA A 34 8.47 -2.87 -9.48
CA ALA A 34 9.30 -2.55 -10.63
C ALA A 34 10.53 -1.73 -10.22
N VAL A 35 10.36 -0.76 -9.33
CA VAL A 35 11.46 0.02 -8.76
C VAL A 35 12.42 -0.86 -7.97
N ALA A 36 11.90 -1.74 -7.11
CA ALA A 36 12.71 -2.63 -6.29
C ALA A 36 13.53 -3.61 -7.15
N ASN A 37 12.93 -4.14 -8.22
CA ASN A 37 13.64 -5.01 -9.17
C ASN A 37 14.72 -4.28 -9.96
N GLU A 38 14.46 -3.04 -10.38
CA GLU A 38 15.51 -2.22 -11.00
C GLU A 38 16.63 -1.94 -10.00
N LEU A 39 16.31 -1.57 -8.75
CA LEU A 39 17.30 -1.31 -7.71
C LEU A 39 18.15 -2.56 -7.46
N ARG A 40 17.53 -3.74 -7.35
CA ARG A 40 18.22 -5.03 -7.22
C ARG A 40 19.24 -5.25 -8.34
N ARG A 41 18.93 -4.80 -9.56
CA ARG A 41 19.79 -4.95 -10.74
C ARG A 41 20.91 -3.90 -10.79
N THR A 42 20.61 -2.66 -10.43
CA THR A 42 21.54 -1.53 -10.60
C THR A 42 22.40 -1.23 -9.39
N ASP A 43 21.88 -1.51 -8.18
CA ASP A 43 22.53 -1.30 -6.90
C ASP A 43 22.11 -2.41 -5.91
N PRO A 44 22.70 -3.61 -6.05
CA PRO A 44 22.34 -4.76 -5.20
C PRO A 44 22.60 -4.54 -3.71
N GLU A 45 23.61 -3.72 -3.35
CA GLU A 45 23.92 -3.39 -1.96
C GLU A 45 22.80 -2.52 -1.35
N ALA A 46 22.31 -1.52 -2.09
CA ALA A 46 21.16 -0.72 -1.64
C ALA A 46 19.90 -1.57 -1.52
N PHE A 47 19.66 -2.50 -2.46
CA PHE A 47 18.55 -3.44 -2.36
C PHE A 47 18.64 -4.29 -1.09
N ASP A 48 19.80 -4.88 -0.82
CA ASP A 48 20.04 -5.71 0.37
C ASP A 48 19.77 -4.92 1.65
N LEU A 49 20.35 -3.72 1.76
CA LEU A 49 20.14 -2.82 2.91
C LEU A 49 18.66 -2.47 3.11
N LEU A 50 17.90 -2.19 2.04
CA LEU A 50 16.48 -1.85 2.15
C LEU A 50 15.57 -3.03 2.45
N SER A 51 16.05 -4.25 2.23
CA SER A 51 15.34 -5.49 2.56
C SER A 51 15.70 -6.05 3.94
N THR A 52 16.83 -5.64 4.52
CA THR A 52 17.35 -6.18 5.79
C THR A 52 17.42 -5.17 6.92
N VAL A 53 17.65 -3.88 6.65
CA VAL A 53 17.67 -2.83 7.67
C VAL A 53 16.23 -2.42 7.97
N HIS A 54 15.87 -2.41 9.26
CA HIS A 54 14.53 -2.02 9.68
C HIS A 54 14.44 -0.50 9.90
N PHE A 55 13.40 0.08 9.31
CA PHE A 55 13.08 1.50 9.34
C PHE A 55 11.82 1.70 10.17
N THR A 56 11.91 2.51 11.23
CA THR A 56 10.75 2.88 12.06
C THR A 56 9.79 3.80 11.31
N HIS A 57 8.50 3.50 11.34
CA HIS A 57 7.41 4.40 11.00
C HIS A 57 6.50 4.56 12.21
N ALA A 58 6.03 5.78 12.47
CA ALA A 58 5.14 6.07 13.59
C ALA A 58 4.06 7.09 13.24
N LEU A 59 2.91 6.96 13.87
CA LEU A 59 1.85 7.96 13.86
C LEU A 59 1.30 8.12 15.27
N ARG A 60 1.23 9.38 15.71
CA ARG A 60 0.50 9.76 16.92
C ARG A 60 -0.74 10.55 16.54
N THR A 61 -1.91 10.10 16.97
CA THR A 61 -3.20 10.68 16.60
C THR A 61 -4.11 10.85 17.81
N VAL A 62 -5.10 11.74 17.69
CA VAL A 62 -6.18 11.91 18.66
C VAL A 62 -7.48 11.60 17.93
N HIS A 63 -8.31 10.73 18.49
CA HIS A 63 -9.59 10.41 17.86
C HIS A 63 -10.57 11.59 17.93
N TYR A 64 -11.53 11.58 17.03
CA TYR A 64 -12.66 12.50 17.05
C TYR A 64 -13.86 11.85 17.75
N ASP A 65 -14.65 12.66 18.46
CA ASP A 65 -15.94 12.25 18.99
C ASP A 65 -16.99 12.15 17.87
N ALA A 66 -18.22 11.72 18.19
CA ALA A 66 -19.30 11.57 17.21
C ALA A 66 -19.74 12.90 16.55
N ARG A 67 -19.32 14.06 17.08
CA ARG A 67 -19.58 15.39 16.52
C ARG A 67 -18.41 15.90 15.69
N GLY A 68 -17.29 15.18 15.66
CA GLY A 68 -16.08 15.56 14.93
C GLY A 68 -15.11 16.43 15.73
N ASP A 69 -15.33 16.60 17.04
CA ASP A 69 -14.40 17.33 17.91
C ASP A 69 -13.28 16.38 18.37
N TYR A 70 -12.07 16.89 18.61
CA TYR A 70 -11.01 16.07 19.21
C TYR A 70 -11.47 15.55 20.59
N CYS A 71 -11.27 14.26 20.84
CA CYS A 71 -11.52 13.67 22.14
C CYS A 71 -10.59 14.30 23.19
N HIS A 72 -11.15 15.09 24.10
CA HIS A 72 -10.45 15.68 25.23
C HIS A 72 -10.98 15.07 26.53
N LEU A 73 -10.31 14.04 27.03
CA LEU A 73 -10.77 13.27 28.19
C LEU A 73 -10.18 13.75 29.53
N GLY A 74 -9.40 14.84 29.51
CA GLY A 74 -9.04 15.62 30.72
C GLY A 74 -7.74 15.23 31.42
N ALA A 75 -7.11 14.11 31.05
CA ALA A 75 -5.77 13.73 31.52
C ALA A 75 -4.69 13.83 30.43
N GLN A 76 -3.43 13.88 30.84
CA GLN A 76 -2.30 13.88 29.91
C GLN A 76 -2.27 12.56 29.13
N HIS A 77 -2.36 12.63 27.80
CA HIS A 77 -2.44 11.50 26.85
C HIS A 77 -3.79 10.79 26.73
N ASP A 78 -4.85 11.32 27.32
CA ASP A 78 -6.17 10.69 27.24
C ASP A 78 -6.81 10.91 25.86
N GLY A 79 -7.20 9.82 25.19
CA GLY A 79 -7.67 9.83 23.79
C GLY A 79 -6.57 9.93 22.73
N VAL A 80 -5.29 9.87 23.13
CA VAL A 80 -4.13 9.86 22.22
C VAL A 80 -3.69 8.42 21.95
N PHE A 81 -3.54 8.07 20.68
CA PHE A 81 -3.07 6.77 20.23
C PHE A 81 -1.76 6.93 19.48
N GLU A 82 -0.89 5.96 19.65
CA GLU A 82 0.40 5.91 18.97
C GLU A 82 0.57 4.52 18.37
N ASP A 83 0.76 4.51 17.05
CA ASP A 83 1.18 3.32 16.31
C ASP A 83 2.64 3.51 15.92
N CYS A 84 3.44 2.47 16.15
CA CYS A 84 4.86 2.46 15.83
C CYS A 84 5.25 1.08 15.34
N HIS A 85 5.85 1.01 14.15
CA HIS A 85 6.24 -0.24 13.52
C HIS A 85 7.60 -0.11 12.85
N THR A 86 8.45 -1.12 13.03
CA THR A 86 9.85 -1.12 12.60
C THR A 86 10.09 -2.33 11.70
N HIS A 87 10.26 -2.06 10.40
CA HIS A 87 10.26 -3.08 9.36
C HIS A 87 11.17 -2.65 8.19
N PRO A 88 11.62 -3.57 7.32
CA PRO A 88 12.34 -3.19 6.11
C PRO A 88 11.44 -2.42 5.14
N ILE A 89 12.04 -1.64 4.24
CA ILE A 89 11.29 -0.96 3.18
C ILE A 89 10.78 -1.98 2.15
N LEU A 90 11.57 -3.02 1.90
CA LEU A 90 11.27 -4.11 0.98
C LEU A 90 11.10 -5.41 1.78
N GLU A 91 9.87 -5.86 1.97
CA GLU A 91 9.60 -7.15 2.59
C GLU A 91 9.69 -8.25 1.54
N LEU A 92 10.53 -9.25 1.79
CA LEU A 92 10.73 -10.38 0.88
C LEU A 92 9.80 -11.55 1.25
N GLY A 93 9.32 -12.25 0.23
CA GLY A 93 8.63 -13.53 0.36
C GLY A 93 9.61 -14.68 0.61
N ALA A 94 9.05 -15.89 0.84
CA ALA A 94 9.85 -17.09 1.07
C ALA A 94 10.69 -17.54 -0.15
N ASP A 95 10.35 -17.05 -1.34
CA ASP A 95 11.07 -17.25 -2.60
C ASP A 95 12.19 -16.21 -2.83
N GLY A 96 12.35 -15.24 -1.93
CA GLY A 96 13.30 -14.14 -2.09
C GLY A 96 12.81 -13.01 -2.99
N GLU A 97 11.58 -13.08 -3.52
CA GLU A 97 10.99 -12.01 -4.29
C GLU A 97 10.38 -10.93 -3.38
N VAL A 98 10.28 -9.70 -3.87
CA VAL A 98 9.68 -8.61 -3.09
C VAL A 98 8.18 -8.86 -2.99
N ALA A 99 7.71 -9.16 -1.79
CA ALA A 99 6.30 -9.42 -1.49
C ALA A 99 5.56 -8.12 -1.19
N LYS A 100 6.19 -7.20 -0.45
CA LYS A 100 5.60 -5.89 -0.09
C LYS A 100 6.63 -4.77 -0.12
N VAL A 101 6.16 -3.60 -0.48
CA VAL A 101 6.84 -2.32 -0.33
C VAL A 101 6.14 -1.55 0.77
N ILE A 102 6.88 -1.12 1.78
CA ILE A 102 6.34 -0.41 2.94
C ILE A 102 7.18 0.84 3.17
N HIS A 103 6.68 1.99 2.72
CA HIS A 103 7.43 3.23 2.70
C HIS A 103 6.53 4.45 2.91
N SER A 104 6.84 5.27 3.92
CA SER A 104 6.25 6.60 4.04
C SER A 104 7.20 7.60 4.68
N GLU A 105 7.71 8.53 3.87
CA GLU A 105 8.66 9.56 4.32
C GLU A 105 8.06 10.45 5.43
N THR A 106 6.82 10.90 5.26
CA THR A 106 6.14 11.76 6.24
C THR A 106 5.78 11.07 7.56
N LYS A 107 5.88 9.73 7.61
CA LYS A 107 5.56 8.91 8.80
C LYS A 107 6.79 8.23 9.37
N ARG A 108 8.00 8.68 9.04
CA ARG A 108 9.24 8.16 9.63
C ARG A 108 9.26 8.43 11.14
N GLY A 109 9.46 7.36 11.91
CA GLY A 109 9.70 7.44 13.35
C GLY A 109 11.19 7.69 13.66
N VAL A 110 11.52 7.64 14.96
CA VAL A 110 12.91 7.74 15.42
C VAL A 110 13.75 6.62 14.80
N ALA A 111 14.91 6.98 14.23
CA ALA A 111 15.79 6.01 13.60
C ALA A 111 16.40 5.07 14.65
N ALA A 112 16.00 3.79 14.58
CA ALA A 112 16.53 2.70 15.40
C ALA A 112 17.48 1.81 14.58
N VAL A 113 18.37 2.43 13.80
CA VAL A 113 19.35 1.75 12.93
C VAL A 113 20.72 1.78 13.62
N PRO A 114 21.51 0.68 13.60
CA PRO A 114 22.88 0.67 14.13
C PRO A 114 23.74 1.80 13.54
N PHE A 115 24.56 2.43 14.38
CA PHE A 115 25.30 3.65 14.04
C PHE A 115 26.27 3.46 12.87
N ASP A 116 26.94 2.31 12.82
CA ASP A 116 27.87 1.88 11.78
C ASP A 116 27.17 1.61 10.44
N VAL A 117 25.93 1.12 10.46
CA VAL A 117 25.12 0.83 9.26
C VAL A 117 24.38 2.08 8.75
N TYR A 118 24.05 3.03 9.64
CA TYR A 118 23.20 4.17 9.34
C TYR A 118 23.62 4.96 8.07
N PRO A 119 24.91 5.32 7.84
CA PRO A 119 25.30 6.05 6.65
C PRO A 119 25.02 5.28 5.34
N GLN A 120 25.20 3.96 5.33
CA GLN A 120 24.91 3.10 4.18
C GLN A 120 23.39 2.98 3.96
N ALA A 121 22.65 2.68 5.03
CA ALA A 121 21.20 2.56 4.98
C ALA A 121 20.53 3.85 4.47
N MET A 122 21.00 5.02 4.91
CA MET A 122 20.45 6.30 4.45
C MET A 122 20.82 6.64 2.99
N ARG A 123 21.97 6.19 2.49
CA ARG A 123 22.30 6.30 1.06
C ARG A 123 21.36 5.43 0.22
N ALA A 124 21.14 4.18 0.63
CA ALA A 124 20.20 3.28 -0.02
C ALA A 124 18.77 3.84 0.00
N TYR A 125 18.32 4.34 1.15
CA TYR A 125 17.00 4.98 1.29
C TYR A 125 16.86 6.23 0.41
N THR A 126 17.92 7.04 0.28
CA THR A 126 17.93 8.20 -0.61
C THR A 126 17.87 7.79 -2.09
N ALA A 127 18.58 6.73 -2.48
CA ALA A 127 18.50 6.18 -3.84
C ALA A 127 17.08 5.69 -4.14
N TRP A 128 16.46 4.96 -3.22
CA TRP A 128 15.07 4.54 -3.32
C TRP A 128 14.10 5.72 -3.48
N MET A 129 14.20 6.73 -2.62
CA MET A 129 13.34 7.93 -2.70
C MET A 129 13.45 8.64 -4.06
N ARG A 130 14.64 8.65 -4.66
CA ARG A 130 14.84 9.19 -6.02
C ARG A 130 14.18 8.32 -7.07
N MET A 131 14.35 7.00 -6.99
CA MET A 131 13.82 6.08 -8.00
C MET A 131 12.29 6.01 -8.00
N VAL A 132 11.63 6.08 -6.83
CA VAL A 132 10.15 6.10 -6.77
C VAL A 132 9.53 7.38 -7.33
N GLU A 133 10.35 8.41 -7.58
CA GLU A 133 9.96 9.67 -8.21
C GLU A 133 10.51 9.81 -9.64
N ASP A 134 11.26 8.82 -10.14
CA ASP A 134 11.84 8.81 -11.48
C ASP A 134 10.75 8.62 -12.55
N GLU A 135 10.79 9.45 -13.60
CA GLU A 135 9.80 9.47 -14.68
C GLU A 135 9.63 8.11 -15.39
N ARG A 136 10.65 7.25 -15.36
CA ARG A 136 10.58 5.88 -15.89
C ARG A 136 9.49 5.06 -15.20
N PHE A 137 9.32 5.26 -13.89
CA PHE A 137 8.41 4.48 -13.04
C PHE A 137 7.12 5.23 -12.68
N VAL A 138 7.15 6.56 -12.67
CA VAL A 138 5.99 7.37 -12.33
C VAL A 138 4.96 7.36 -13.46
N ARG A 139 3.69 7.13 -13.12
CA ARG A 139 2.55 7.28 -14.03
C ARG A 139 1.58 8.30 -13.49
N TRP A 140 1.21 9.25 -14.33
CA TRP A 140 0.16 10.21 -14.03
C TRP A 140 -1.20 9.61 -14.37
N VAL A 141 -2.14 9.76 -13.46
CA VAL A 141 -3.50 9.23 -13.56
C VAL A 141 -4.44 10.42 -13.41
N ASP A 142 -5.28 10.62 -14.42
CA ASP A 142 -6.39 11.55 -14.30
C ASP A 142 -7.42 10.94 -13.36
N TRP A 143 -7.87 11.72 -12.38
CA TRP A 143 -8.78 11.29 -11.35
C TRP A 143 -9.96 12.25 -11.27
N PRO A 144 -10.95 12.06 -12.16
CA PRO A 144 -12.13 12.91 -12.22
C PRO A 144 -12.97 12.82 -10.95
N GLU A 145 -13.74 13.85 -10.70
CA GLU A 145 -14.82 13.82 -9.72
C GLU A 145 -15.77 12.64 -9.98
N HIS A 146 -16.27 12.06 -8.89
CA HIS A 146 -17.11 10.85 -8.84
C HIS A 146 -16.46 9.57 -9.40
N THR A 147 -15.14 9.51 -9.43
CA THR A 147 -14.41 8.28 -9.78
C THR A 147 -13.57 7.77 -8.61
N MET A 148 -13.19 6.49 -8.68
CA MET A 148 -12.45 5.81 -7.63
C MET A 148 -11.13 5.27 -8.17
N LEU A 149 -10.04 5.61 -7.50
CA LEU A 149 -8.75 4.97 -7.69
C LEU A 149 -8.59 3.86 -6.66
N VAL A 150 -8.30 2.65 -7.12
CA VAL A 150 -8.04 1.49 -6.25
C VAL A 150 -6.61 1.04 -6.46
N THR A 151 -5.83 0.96 -5.38
CA THR A 151 -4.42 0.57 -5.42
C THR A 151 -4.18 -0.65 -4.54
N ASN A 152 -3.23 -1.50 -4.96
CA ASN A 152 -2.60 -2.44 -4.04
C ASN A 152 -1.56 -1.67 -3.23
N ASN A 153 -1.88 -1.33 -1.98
CA ASN A 153 -1.05 -0.51 -1.11
C ASN A 153 0.24 -1.21 -0.66
N HIS A 154 0.37 -2.53 -0.86
CA HIS A 154 1.63 -3.25 -0.63
C HIS A 154 2.59 -3.16 -1.82
N ARG A 155 2.18 -2.56 -2.93
CA ARG A 155 2.97 -2.50 -4.17
C ARG A 155 3.03 -1.10 -4.76
N VAL A 156 1.88 -0.47 -4.92
CA VAL A 156 1.74 0.79 -5.65
C VAL A 156 1.92 1.92 -4.65
N LEU A 157 3.01 2.67 -4.80
CA LEU A 157 3.15 3.92 -4.09
C LEU A 157 2.33 5.00 -4.82
N HIS A 158 1.78 5.93 -4.06
CA HIS A 158 1.02 7.06 -4.59
C HIS A 158 1.54 8.39 -4.03
N GLY A 159 1.30 9.45 -4.79
CA GLY A 159 1.72 10.80 -4.46
C GLY A 159 0.53 11.69 -4.09
N ARG A 160 0.86 12.93 -3.73
CA ARG A 160 -0.17 13.96 -3.57
C ARG A 160 -0.70 14.38 -4.94
N ALA A 161 -2.02 14.46 -5.06
CA ALA A 161 -2.68 14.92 -6.28
C ALA A 161 -2.43 16.42 -6.52
N THR A 162 -2.64 16.86 -7.76
CA THR A 162 -2.68 18.28 -8.13
C THR A 162 -3.80 19.01 -7.38
N GLN A 163 -3.72 20.34 -7.36
CA GLN A 163 -4.87 21.14 -6.93
C GLN A 163 -6.03 20.97 -7.95
N PRO A 164 -7.29 21.01 -7.50
CA PRO A 164 -8.43 21.08 -8.41
C PRO A 164 -8.36 22.30 -9.31
N LEU A 165 -8.94 22.17 -10.50
CA LEU A 165 -9.09 23.31 -11.40
C LEU A 165 -10.01 24.37 -10.76
N ASN A 166 -9.75 25.64 -11.08
CA ASN A 166 -10.62 26.78 -10.73
C ASN A 166 -10.84 27.01 -9.22
N GLY A 167 -9.95 26.50 -8.35
CA GLY A 167 -10.03 26.74 -6.91
C GLY A 167 -11.23 26.09 -6.23
N THR A 168 -11.86 25.10 -6.86
CA THR A 168 -12.94 24.31 -6.26
C THR A 168 -12.41 23.55 -5.05
N GLU A 169 -13.24 23.38 -4.02
CA GLU A 169 -12.93 22.50 -2.90
C GLU A 169 -12.69 21.07 -3.38
N ARG A 170 -11.77 20.38 -2.70
CA ARG A 170 -11.47 18.96 -2.95
C ARG A 170 -11.98 18.11 -1.79
N CYS A 171 -12.97 17.28 -2.05
CA CYS A 171 -13.46 16.31 -1.09
C CYS A 171 -13.15 14.89 -1.57
N MET A 172 -12.70 14.03 -0.66
CA MET A 172 -12.32 12.67 -0.97
C MET A 172 -12.63 11.73 0.20
N VAL A 173 -13.06 10.52 -0.13
CA VAL A 173 -13.43 9.48 0.82
C VAL A 173 -12.48 8.30 0.62
N TRP A 174 -11.95 7.80 1.73
CA TRP A 174 -10.92 6.77 1.74
C TRP A 174 -11.46 5.51 2.43
N GLY A 175 -11.06 4.36 1.94
CA GLY A 175 -11.35 3.08 2.57
C GLY A 175 -10.21 2.09 2.34
N TYR A 176 -10.09 1.14 3.25
CA TYR A 176 -9.08 0.08 3.16
C TYR A 176 -9.75 -1.28 3.35
N ALA A 177 -9.24 -2.29 2.65
CA ALA A 177 -9.62 -3.67 2.88
C ALA A 177 -8.39 -4.51 3.22
N TYR A 178 -8.56 -5.37 4.24
CA TYR A 178 -7.58 -6.40 4.56
C TYR A 178 -7.38 -7.35 3.37
N GLN A 179 -6.13 -7.78 3.18
CA GLN A 179 -5.78 -8.75 2.14
C GLN A 179 -6.67 -9.99 2.20
N HIS A 180 -6.80 -10.58 3.39
CA HIS A 180 -7.61 -11.78 3.60
C HIS A 180 -9.07 -11.61 3.15
N ILE A 181 -9.71 -10.48 3.46
CA ILE A 181 -11.11 -10.21 3.06
C ILE A 181 -11.21 -10.11 1.53
N SER A 182 -10.24 -9.46 0.91
CA SER A 182 -10.17 -9.28 -0.55
C SER A 182 -9.95 -10.62 -1.26
N GLU A 183 -9.09 -11.48 -0.73
CA GLU A 183 -8.81 -12.82 -1.25
C GLU A 183 -10.01 -13.77 -1.12
N LEU A 184 -10.73 -13.73 0.01
CA LEU A 184 -11.97 -14.49 0.19
C LEU A 184 -13.02 -14.08 -0.84
N ARG A 185 -13.17 -12.77 -1.08
CA ARG A 185 -14.10 -12.26 -2.11
C ARG A 185 -13.69 -12.69 -3.50
N TYR A 186 -12.40 -12.60 -3.84
CA TYR A 186 -11.86 -13.05 -5.12
C TYR A 186 -12.12 -14.53 -5.36
N ARG A 187 -11.87 -15.39 -4.36
CA ARG A 187 -12.15 -16.82 -4.43
C ARG A 187 -13.62 -17.09 -4.72
N LEU A 188 -14.53 -16.45 -3.98
CA LEU A 188 -15.97 -16.60 -4.19
C LEU A 188 -16.38 -16.21 -5.62
N LEU A 189 -15.87 -15.09 -6.14
CA LEU A 189 -16.18 -14.64 -7.51
C LEU A 189 -15.69 -15.63 -8.57
N LYS A 190 -14.54 -16.28 -8.36
CA LYS A 190 -14.02 -17.34 -9.24
C LYS A 190 -14.88 -18.60 -9.18
N GLN A 191 -15.33 -19.02 -7.99
CA GLN A 191 -16.27 -20.14 -7.86
C GLN A 191 -17.60 -19.84 -8.57
N GLN A 192 -18.16 -18.66 -8.37
CA GLN A 192 -19.39 -18.23 -9.06
C GLN A 192 -19.22 -18.14 -10.58
N ALA A 193 -18.03 -17.78 -11.07
CA ALA A 193 -17.75 -17.80 -12.50
C ALA A 193 -17.80 -19.23 -13.06
N LEU A 194 -17.22 -20.19 -12.34
CA LEU A 194 -17.30 -21.62 -12.70
C LEU A 194 -18.74 -22.15 -12.67
N GLU A 195 -19.50 -21.80 -11.64
CA GLU A 195 -20.93 -22.15 -11.53
C GLU A 195 -21.74 -21.62 -12.71
N ARG A 196 -21.52 -20.35 -13.10
CA ARG A 196 -22.16 -19.76 -14.29
C ARG A 196 -21.77 -20.47 -15.60
N SER A 197 -20.63 -21.15 -15.63
CA SER A 197 -20.20 -21.99 -16.76
C SER A 197 -20.67 -23.46 -16.67
N GLY A 198 -21.51 -23.79 -15.69
CA GLY A 198 -22.10 -25.12 -15.52
C GLY A 198 -21.32 -26.08 -14.62
N VAL A 199 -20.26 -25.62 -13.94
CA VAL A 199 -19.53 -26.44 -12.96
C VAL A 199 -20.18 -26.30 -11.59
N SER A 200 -20.80 -27.36 -11.07
CA SER A 200 -21.40 -27.31 -9.72
C SER A 200 -20.36 -26.94 -8.65
N ASP A 201 -20.81 -26.14 -7.69
CA ASP A 201 -20.11 -25.75 -6.46
C ASP A 201 -19.56 -26.95 -5.67
N ALA A 202 -20.23 -28.10 -5.74
CA ALA A 202 -19.75 -29.35 -5.17
C ALA A 202 -18.35 -29.75 -5.67
N TRP A 203 -17.97 -29.31 -6.86
CA TRP A 203 -16.65 -29.53 -7.47
C TRP A 203 -15.68 -28.37 -7.29
N THR A 204 -16.12 -27.22 -6.77
CA THR A 204 -15.27 -26.04 -6.56
C THR A 204 -15.01 -25.75 -5.07
N THR A 205 -15.72 -26.43 -4.17
CA THR A 205 -15.51 -26.36 -2.72
C THR A 205 -14.21 -27.05 -2.30
N ARG A 206 -13.54 -26.50 -1.27
CA ARG A 206 -12.29 -27.05 -0.67
C ARG A 206 -11.10 -27.27 -1.62
N LEU A 207 -11.19 -26.85 -2.87
CA LEU A 207 -10.06 -26.89 -3.80
C LEU A 207 -9.03 -25.79 -3.46
N PRO A 208 -7.72 -26.04 -3.64
CA PRO A 208 -6.70 -24.99 -3.64
C PRO A 208 -7.06 -23.83 -4.58
N ASN A 209 -6.73 -22.59 -4.19
CA ASN A 209 -7.04 -21.39 -4.99
C ASN A 209 -6.46 -21.48 -6.41
N GLN A 210 -5.28 -22.08 -6.55
CA GLN A 210 -4.59 -22.27 -7.83
C GLN A 210 -5.45 -23.11 -8.80
N LEU A 211 -6.00 -24.23 -8.33
CA LEU A 211 -6.84 -25.09 -9.16
C LEU A 211 -8.16 -24.40 -9.55
N VAL A 212 -8.78 -23.67 -8.63
CA VAL A 212 -10.00 -22.89 -8.94
C VAL A 212 -9.70 -21.85 -10.04
N ALA A 213 -8.55 -21.17 -9.95
CA ALA A 213 -8.13 -20.19 -10.95
C ALA A 213 -7.82 -20.84 -12.31
N ASP A 214 -7.16 -22.01 -12.33
CA ASP A 214 -6.84 -22.76 -13.54
C ASP A 214 -8.11 -23.21 -14.28
N LEU A 215 -9.10 -23.71 -13.54
CA LEU A 215 -10.39 -24.10 -14.09
C LEU A 215 -11.11 -22.91 -14.75
N CYS A 216 -11.03 -21.70 -14.16
CA CYS A 216 -11.59 -20.51 -14.79
C CYS A 216 -10.88 -20.20 -16.11
N ARG A 217 -9.55 -20.24 -16.14
CA ARG A 217 -8.75 -19.94 -17.33
C ARG A 217 -9.05 -20.88 -18.50
N LEU A 218 -9.19 -22.18 -18.22
CA LEU A 218 -9.52 -23.18 -19.24
C LEU A 218 -10.90 -22.99 -19.90
N ARG A 219 -11.81 -22.23 -19.27
CA ARG A 219 -13.15 -21.94 -19.79
C ARG A 219 -13.23 -20.61 -20.54
N GLU A 220 -12.22 -19.76 -20.40
CA GLU A 220 -12.09 -18.50 -21.14
C GLU A 220 -11.42 -18.70 -22.52
N MET A 221 -10.82 -19.88 -22.75
CA MET A 221 -10.26 -20.35 -24.03
C MET A 221 -11.33 -21.03 -24.89
#